data_AF-A0A1V5Q4U9-F1
#
_entry.id   AF-A0A1V5Q4U9-F1
#
_cell.length_a   1.000
_cell.length_b   1.000
_cell.length_c   1.000
_cell.angle_alpha   90.00
_cell.angle_beta   90.00
_cell.angle_gamma   90.00
#
_symmetry.space_group_name_H-M   'P 1'
#
loop_
_entity.id
_entity.type
_entity.pdbx_description
1 polymer ?
#
loop_
_entity_poly.entity_id
_entity_poly.type
_entity_poly.pdbx_seq_one_letter_code
_entity_poly.pdbx_strand_id
1 'polypeptide(L)'
;MLSGALMLSHEKKVTVKSAVKKAFHFLFLYFFWKGFYLCFDRIIAGGIGVSDIKPLILSLIRERGYYHLWYLAMLFWILLLIPLIRKGCEEKKVCELYLIPFLLLSVILPAAAYFDYPFRYTVSDFVTNLEPLYYAGYLGFFILGHYLYEWNTGWSKFKKLSVTAAAVITFAVFWINAVGRSLDAGKMFTDFSTPFNPGCVLLCVAVFICIADNKKKTGNDSKEIGLYERLSRGAFGVYIIHPLVIVFLSKENVVGTLLPNAWGIPVLLLIILIISYAISLILNLIPVIKKLMG
;
A
#
# COMPACT_ATOMS: atom_id res chain seq x y z
N MET A 1 -2.67 3.47 -6.71
CA MET A 1 -2.73 3.42 -8.19
C MET A 1 -3.95 2.68 -8.72
N LEU A 2 -4.11 1.36 -8.51
CA LEU A 2 -5.27 0.59 -9.04
C LEU A 2 -6.64 1.18 -8.69
N SER A 3 -6.86 1.54 -7.42
CA SER A 3 -8.12 2.15 -6.99
C SER A 3 -8.43 3.46 -7.73
N GLY A 4 -7.42 4.28 -8.01
CA GLY A 4 -7.60 5.52 -8.76
C GLY A 4 -7.91 5.27 -10.22
N ALA A 5 -7.16 4.37 -10.86
CA ALA A 5 -7.42 3.94 -12.24
C ALA A 5 -8.86 3.44 -12.45
N LEU A 6 -9.43 2.73 -11.47
CA LEU A 6 -10.78 2.20 -11.59
C LEU A 6 -11.88 3.19 -11.21
N MET A 7 -11.61 4.08 -10.26
CA MET A 7 -12.64 4.96 -9.68
C MET A 7 -12.72 6.33 -10.33
N LEU A 8 -11.63 6.79 -10.96
CA LEU A 8 -11.58 8.07 -11.68
C LEU A 8 -11.71 7.89 -13.20
N SER A 9 -11.66 6.65 -13.71
CA SER A 9 -11.73 6.39 -15.16
C SER A 9 -12.95 7.04 -15.83
N HIS A 10 -12.73 7.55 -17.04
CA HIS A 10 -13.78 8.17 -17.86
C HIS A 10 -14.82 7.15 -18.30
N GLU A 11 -14.43 5.88 -18.49
CA GLU A 11 -15.31 4.80 -18.93
C GLU A 11 -16.32 4.42 -17.84
N LYS A 12 -15.95 4.53 -16.56
CA LYS A 12 -16.81 4.13 -15.43
C LYS A 12 -17.47 5.34 -14.79
N LYS A 13 -18.78 5.48 -14.99
CA LYS A 13 -19.61 6.46 -14.26
C LYS A 13 -19.82 6.07 -12.78
N VAL A 14 -18.78 6.20 -11.96
CA VAL A 14 -18.91 6.14 -10.49
C VAL A 14 -19.74 7.33 -9.97
N THR A 15 -20.92 7.05 -9.44
CA THR A 15 -21.75 8.08 -8.79
C THR A 15 -21.20 8.45 -7.42
N VAL A 16 -21.47 9.68 -6.97
CA VAL A 16 -21.14 10.14 -5.60
C VAL A 16 -21.63 9.15 -4.55
N LYS A 17 -22.89 8.71 -4.69
CA LYS A 17 -23.51 7.71 -3.80
C LYS A 17 -22.71 6.40 -3.75
N SER A 18 -22.21 5.92 -4.89
CA SER A 18 -21.38 4.71 -4.93
C SER A 18 -20.02 4.90 -4.28
N ALA A 19 -19.39 6.06 -4.45
CA ALA A 19 -18.09 6.36 -3.84
C ALA A 19 -18.22 6.42 -2.31
N VAL A 20 -19.22 7.14 -1.80
CA VAL A 20 -19.51 7.23 -0.37
C VAL A 20 -19.86 5.86 0.22
N LYS A 21 -20.71 5.07 -0.44
CA LYS A 21 -21.03 3.71 0.03
C LYS A 21 -19.77 2.84 0.16
N LYS A 22 -18.85 2.90 -0.82
CA LYS A 22 -17.57 2.18 -0.75
C LYS A 22 -16.67 2.72 0.37
N ALA A 23 -16.62 4.04 0.57
CA ALA A 23 -15.86 4.65 1.65
C ALA A 23 -16.30 4.08 3.01
N PHE A 24 -17.59 4.13 3.31
CA PHE A 24 -18.13 3.60 4.57
C PHE A 24 -17.97 2.08 4.71
N HIS A 25 -17.96 1.34 3.60
CA HIS A 25 -17.60 -0.08 3.63
C HIS A 25 -16.15 -0.29 4.10
N PHE A 26 -15.17 0.47 3.60
CA PHE A 26 -13.79 0.41 4.09
C PHE A 26 -13.64 0.87 5.54
N LEU A 27 -14.43 1.86 5.97
CA LEU A 27 -14.49 2.27 7.37
C LEU A 27 -15.00 1.14 8.27
N PHE A 28 -16.06 0.45 7.84
CA PHE A 28 -16.57 -0.72 8.54
C PHE A 28 -15.52 -1.83 8.62
N LEU A 29 -14.86 -2.16 7.51
CA LEU A 29 -13.79 -3.16 7.49
C LEU A 29 -12.63 -2.77 8.42
N TYR A 30 -12.26 -1.49 8.45
CA TYR A 30 -11.23 -1.00 9.36
C TYR A 30 -11.59 -1.29 10.82
N PHE A 31 -12.78 -0.90 11.28
CA PHE A 31 -13.20 -1.14 12.67
C PHE A 31 -13.43 -2.62 12.98
N PHE A 32 -13.96 -3.39 12.02
CA PHE A 32 -14.14 -4.83 12.16
C PHE A 32 -12.80 -5.53 12.39
N TRP A 33 -11.83 -5.32 11.50
CA TRP A 33 -10.52 -5.95 11.61
C TRP A 33 -9.71 -5.41 12.79
N LYS A 34 -9.82 -4.11 13.10
CA LYS A 34 -9.25 -3.55 14.33
C LYS A 34 -9.76 -4.27 15.58
N GLY A 35 -11.08 -4.49 15.66
CA GLY A 35 -11.69 -5.23 16.78
C GLY A 35 -11.23 -6.68 16.85
N PHE A 36 -11.18 -7.36 15.70
CA PHE A 36 -10.65 -8.71 15.61
C PHE A 36 -9.23 -8.80 16.18
N TYR A 37 -8.33 -7.89 15.77
CA TYR A 37 -6.95 -7.88 16.22
C TYR A 37 -6.80 -7.55 17.71
N LEU A 38 -7.60 -6.62 18.24
CA LEU A 38 -7.61 -6.32 19.67
C LEU A 38 -8.08 -7.53 20.49
N CYS A 39 -9.07 -8.27 20.00
CA CYS A 39 -9.51 -9.51 20.64
C CYS A 39 -8.40 -10.56 20.58
N PHE A 40 -7.76 -10.72 19.42
CA PHE A 40 -6.68 -11.68 19.21
C PHE A 40 -5.51 -11.47 20.18
N ASP A 41 -5.06 -10.22 20.36
CA ASP A 41 -3.99 -9.89 21.31
C ASP A 41 -4.36 -10.24 22.75
N ARG A 42 -5.60 -9.94 23.16
CA ARG A 42 -6.09 -10.25 24.51
C ARG A 42 -6.24 -11.74 24.76
N ILE A 43 -6.70 -12.51 23.77
CA ILE A 43 -6.76 -13.99 23.84
C ILE A 43 -5.37 -14.55 24.04
N ILE A 44 -4.40 -14.09 23.25
CA ILE A 44 -3.01 -14.52 23.37
C ILE A 44 -2.41 -14.15 24.73
N ALA A 45 -2.79 -12.99 25.29
CA ALA A 45 -2.38 -12.55 26.61
C ALA A 45 -3.13 -13.28 27.76
N GLY A 46 -4.03 -14.21 27.46
CA GLY A 46 -4.77 -15.00 28.45
C GLY A 46 -5.95 -14.28 29.12
N GLY A 47 -6.41 -13.14 28.57
CA GLY A 47 -7.35 -12.24 29.24
C GLY A 47 -8.62 -11.95 28.43
N ILE A 48 -9.59 -12.89 28.43
CA ILE A 48 -10.98 -12.53 28.12
C ILE A 48 -11.91 -13.04 29.20
N GLY A 49 -12.29 -12.14 30.12
CA GLY A 49 -13.46 -12.27 30.97
C GLY A 49 -14.65 -11.44 30.44
N VAL A 50 -15.87 -11.74 30.90
CA VAL A 50 -17.10 -11.03 30.51
C VAL A 50 -17.05 -9.53 30.92
N SER A 51 -16.23 -9.17 31.90
CA SER A 51 -15.96 -7.79 32.34
C SER A 51 -15.22 -6.92 31.31
N ASP A 52 -14.68 -7.51 30.23
CA ASP A 52 -13.73 -6.82 29.34
C ASP A 52 -14.38 -6.13 28.14
N ILE A 53 -15.71 -6.20 28.01
CA ILE A 53 -16.46 -5.63 26.87
C ILE A 53 -16.33 -4.10 26.82
N LYS A 54 -16.54 -3.40 27.95
CA LYS A 54 -16.44 -1.93 27.99
C LYS A 54 -15.01 -1.45 27.70
N PRO A 55 -13.95 -2.01 28.31
CA PRO A 55 -12.57 -1.75 27.90
C PRO A 55 -12.30 -2.06 26.43
N LEU A 56 -12.87 -3.12 25.86
CA LEU A 56 -12.69 -3.46 24.43
C LEU A 56 -13.27 -2.39 23.50
N ILE A 57 -14.48 -1.92 23.79
CA ILE A 57 -15.13 -0.85 23.01
C ILE A 57 -14.34 0.47 23.11
N LEU A 58 -13.81 0.79 24.30
CA LEU A 58 -12.97 1.97 24.47
C LEU A 58 -11.64 1.84 23.71
N SER A 59 -11.00 0.67 23.73
CA SER A 59 -9.79 0.39 22.95
C SER A 59 -10.04 0.48 21.45
N LEU A 60 -11.20 0.01 20.96
CA LEU A 60 -11.61 0.14 19.57
C LEU A 60 -11.65 1.59 19.06
N ILE A 61 -11.86 2.57 19.94
CA ILE A 61 -11.86 3.99 19.58
C ILE A 61 -10.49 4.61 19.84
N ARG A 62 -9.91 4.38 21.02
CA ARG A 62 -8.72 5.10 21.52
C ARG A 62 -7.40 4.57 20.95
N GLU A 63 -7.28 3.27 20.77
CA GLU A 63 -6.01 2.66 20.39
C GLU A 63 -5.83 2.73 18.88
N ARG A 64 -4.58 2.70 18.41
CA ARG A 64 -4.31 2.56 16.97
C ARG A 64 -4.62 1.12 16.57
N GLY A 65 -5.19 0.93 15.38
CA GLY A 65 -5.28 -0.41 14.79
C GLY A 65 -3.90 -0.97 14.48
N TYR A 66 -3.83 -2.27 14.21
CA TYR A 66 -2.60 -2.92 13.77
C TYR A 66 -1.91 -2.16 12.63
N TYR A 67 -0.58 -2.23 12.61
CA TYR A 67 0.31 -1.38 11.79
C TYR A 67 0.05 -1.37 10.28
N HIS A 68 -0.71 -2.33 9.73
CA HIS A 68 -1.03 -2.41 8.31
C HIS A 68 -2.43 -1.87 7.99
N LEU A 69 -3.35 -1.81 8.97
CA LEU A 69 -4.77 -1.42 8.79
C LEU A 69 -4.96 0.05 8.39
N TRP A 70 -3.93 0.88 8.49
CA TRP A 70 -3.98 2.29 8.08
C TRP A 70 -4.43 2.47 6.63
N TYR A 71 -4.15 1.50 5.75
CA TYR A 71 -4.55 1.58 4.35
C TYR A 71 -6.08 1.57 4.17
N LEU A 72 -6.84 0.84 5.00
CA LEU A 72 -8.31 0.86 4.98
C LEU A 72 -8.86 2.24 5.40
N ALA A 73 -8.28 2.84 6.44
CA ALA A 73 -8.65 4.18 6.88
C ALA A 73 -8.29 5.25 5.83
N MET A 74 -7.13 5.11 5.18
CA MET A 74 -6.72 5.98 4.06
C MET A 74 -7.68 5.87 2.87
N LEU A 75 -8.13 4.66 2.52
CA LEU A 75 -9.12 4.46 1.47
C LEU A 75 -10.47 5.12 1.80
N PHE A 76 -10.93 5.05 3.05
CA PHE A 76 -12.13 5.78 3.47
C PHE A 76 -12.04 7.27 3.12
N TRP A 77 -10.95 7.94 3.50
CA TRP A 77 -10.77 9.36 3.24
C TRP A 77 -10.70 9.69 1.74
N ILE A 78 -9.89 8.95 0.98
CA ILE A 78 -9.72 9.23 -0.46
C ILE A 78 -11.02 9.01 -1.23
N LEU A 79 -11.79 7.97 -0.88
CA LEU A 79 -13.04 7.68 -1.57
C LEU A 79 -14.09 8.77 -1.33
N LEU A 80 -14.07 9.44 -0.18
CA LEU A 80 -14.90 10.62 0.07
C LEU A 80 -14.47 11.84 -0.75
N LEU A 81 -13.18 11.94 -1.12
CA LEU A 81 -12.65 13.01 -1.97
C LEU A 81 -12.90 12.79 -3.47
N ILE A 82 -13.32 11.59 -3.90
CA ILE A 82 -13.60 11.29 -5.31
C ILE A 82 -14.49 12.34 -5.98
N PRO A 83 -15.65 12.73 -5.41
CA PRO A 83 -16.54 13.71 -6.05
C PRO A 83 -15.86 15.05 -6.35
N LEU A 84 -14.89 15.44 -5.52
CA LEU A 84 -14.13 16.68 -5.67
C LEU A 84 -13.05 16.54 -6.74
N ILE A 85 -12.21 15.51 -6.63
CA ILE A 85 -11.03 15.36 -7.50
C ILE A 85 -11.39 14.87 -8.91
N ARG A 86 -12.52 14.14 -9.05
CA ARG A 86 -12.88 13.50 -10.32
C ARG A 86 -13.00 14.49 -11.46
N LYS A 87 -13.69 15.61 -11.24
CA LYS A 87 -13.87 16.63 -12.29
C LYS A 87 -12.52 17.20 -12.75
N GLY A 88 -11.62 17.52 -11.81
CA GLY A 88 -10.28 17.98 -12.16
C GLY A 88 -9.48 16.92 -12.92
N CYS A 89 -9.64 15.64 -12.56
CA CYS A 89 -9.02 14.53 -13.25
C CYS A 89 -9.69 14.14 -14.59
N GLU A 90 -10.67 14.89 -15.11
CA GLU A 90 -11.15 14.71 -16.49
C GLU A 90 -10.22 15.40 -17.50
N GLU A 91 -9.57 16.48 -17.08
CA GLU A 91 -8.62 17.22 -17.88
C GLU A 91 -7.19 16.79 -17.56
N LYS A 92 -6.46 16.36 -18.60
CA LYS A 92 -5.07 15.89 -18.46
C LYS A 92 -4.18 16.91 -17.74
N LYS A 93 -4.27 18.19 -18.13
CA LYS A 93 -3.44 19.27 -17.55
C LYS A 93 -3.72 19.48 -16.06
N VAL A 94 -4.98 19.43 -15.65
CA VAL A 94 -5.36 19.59 -14.23
C VAL A 94 -4.90 18.38 -13.42
N CYS A 95 -5.01 17.17 -13.99
CA CYS A 95 -4.46 15.98 -13.37
C CYS A 95 -2.92 16.03 -13.22
N GLU A 96 -2.20 16.56 -14.21
CA GLU A 96 -0.75 16.82 -14.12
C GLU A 96 -0.43 17.81 -13.00
N LEU A 97 -1.21 18.90 -12.88
CA LEU A 97 -1.07 19.87 -11.80
C LEU A 97 -1.23 19.24 -10.40
N TYR A 98 -2.12 18.27 -10.23
CA TYR A 98 -2.26 17.54 -8.96
C TYR A 98 -1.08 16.60 -8.66
N LEU A 99 -0.38 16.10 -9.69
CA LEU A 99 0.78 15.24 -9.52
C LEU A 99 2.06 16.00 -9.15
N ILE A 100 2.18 17.26 -9.54
CA ILE A 100 3.33 18.11 -9.19
C ILE A 100 3.57 18.20 -7.67
N PRO A 101 2.60 18.63 -6.83
CA PRO A 101 2.81 18.71 -5.40
C PRO A 101 3.01 17.32 -4.76
N PHE A 102 2.39 16.27 -5.31
CA PHE A 102 2.67 14.90 -4.87
C PHE A 102 4.14 14.53 -5.11
N LEU A 103 4.65 14.67 -6.34
CA LEU A 103 6.01 14.28 -6.68
C LEU A 103 7.04 15.17 -5.96
N LEU A 104 6.84 16.48 -5.92
CA LEU A 104 7.78 17.39 -5.29
C LEU A 104 7.72 17.30 -3.76
N LEU A 105 6.55 17.49 -3.16
CA LEU A 105 6.42 17.67 -1.71
C LEU A 105 6.30 16.34 -0.96
N SER A 106 5.69 15.32 -1.56
CA SER A 106 5.48 14.03 -0.88
C SER A 106 6.50 12.96 -1.23
N VAL A 107 7.25 13.09 -2.33
CA VAL A 107 8.19 12.06 -2.80
C VAL A 107 9.62 12.57 -2.80
N ILE A 108 9.90 13.64 -3.54
CA ILE A 108 11.27 14.14 -3.74
C ILE A 108 11.79 14.85 -2.49
N LEU A 109 11.02 15.77 -1.91
CA LEU A 109 11.47 16.59 -0.78
C LEU A 109 11.71 15.76 0.50
N PRO A 110 10.82 14.84 0.91
CA PRO A 110 11.08 13.96 2.05
C PRO A 110 12.25 13.02 1.79
N ALA A 111 12.39 12.50 0.56
CA ALA A 111 13.52 11.68 0.20
C ALA A 111 14.85 12.45 0.25
N ALA A 112 14.86 13.70 -0.22
CA ALA A 112 16.02 14.58 -0.16
C ALA A 112 16.45 14.83 1.28
N ALA A 113 15.53 15.02 2.23
CA ALA A 113 15.83 15.24 3.65
C ALA A 113 16.68 14.13 4.29
N TYR A 114 16.70 12.93 3.71
CA TYR A 114 17.52 11.83 4.19
C TYR A 114 18.98 11.87 3.71
N PHE A 115 19.31 12.64 2.68
CA PHE A 115 20.69 12.74 2.17
C PHE A 115 21.45 13.90 2.81
N ASP A 116 22.79 13.81 2.81
CA ASP A 116 23.66 14.81 3.41
C ASP A 116 24.02 15.92 2.40
N TYR A 117 23.59 17.15 2.68
CA TYR A 117 23.87 18.37 1.91
C TYR A 117 23.69 19.62 2.80
N PRO A 118 24.22 20.81 2.41
CA PRO A 118 24.29 21.99 3.29
C PRO A 118 22.97 22.48 3.91
N PHE A 119 21.83 22.24 3.25
CA PHE A 119 20.51 22.72 3.71
C PHE A 119 19.60 21.60 4.23
N ARG A 120 20.14 20.42 4.53
CA ARG A 120 19.32 19.24 4.89
C ARG A 120 18.40 19.46 6.09
N TYR A 121 18.87 20.16 7.13
CA TYR A 121 18.10 20.40 8.34
C TYR A 121 16.91 21.33 8.07
N THR A 122 17.13 22.41 7.32
CA THR A 122 16.05 23.32 6.90
C THR A 122 14.99 22.59 6.08
N VAL A 123 15.40 21.70 5.18
CA VAL A 123 14.46 20.88 4.39
C VAL A 123 13.74 19.87 5.28
N SER A 124 14.44 19.22 6.21
CA SER A 124 13.85 18.29 7.18
C SER A 124 12.80 18.98 8.05
N ASP A 125 13.09 20.17 8.57
CA ASP A 125 12.18 20.97 9.37
C ASP A 125 10.97 21.39 8.54
N PHE A 126 11.18 21.84 7.30
CA PHE A 126 10.11 22.18 6.38
C PHE A 126 9.19 20.97 6.10
N VAL A 127 9.74 19.80 5.80
CA VAL A 127 8.97 18.58 5.57
C VAL A 127 8.19 18.17 6.81
N THR A 128 8.82 18.26 7.99
CA THR A 128 8.20 17.90 9.27
C THR A 128 7.04 18.85 9.60
N ASN A 129 7.21 20.15 9.36
CA ASN A 129 6.17 21.14 9.65
C ASN A 129 5.04 21.16 8.61
N LEU A 130 5.36 20.89 7.34
CA LEU A 130 4.36 20.88 6.25
C LEU A 130 3.54 19.58 6.22
N GLU A 131 4.07 18.49 6.77
CA GLU A 131 3.40 17.19 6.83
C GLU A 131 2.84 16.70 5.46
N PRO A 132 3.60 16.83 4.35
CA PRO A 132 3.06 16.70 2.99
C PRO A 132 2.48 15.30 2.68
N LEU A 133 2.95 14.27 3.39
CA LEU A 133 2.47 12.89 3.25
C LEU A 133 0.98 12.75 3.60
N TYR A 134 0.50 13.46 4.62
CA TYR A 134 -0.90 13.41 5.04
C TYR A 134 -1.83 14.09 4.04
N TYR A 135 -1.37 15.16 3.38
CA TYR A 135 -2.20 15.99 2.50
C TYR A 135 -2.15 15.57 1.04
N ALA A 136 -0.98 15.21 0.51
CA ALA A 136 -0.78 14.97 -0.92
C ALA A 136 -0.28 13.55 -1.24
N GLY A 137 0.37 12.86 -0.29
CA GLY A 137 1.01 11.57 -0.55
C GLY A 137 0.06 10.51 -1.09
N TYR A 138 -0.90 10.10 -0.27
CA TYR A 138 -1.79 8.99 -0.58
C TYR A 138 -2.74 9.28 -1.75
N LEU A 139 -3.24 10.51 -1.82
CA LEU A 139 -4.06 10.99 -2.92
C LEU A 139 -3.26 11.03 -4.23
N GLY A 140 -1.99 11.42 -4.18
CA GLY A 140 -1.11 11.43 -5.34
C GLY A 140 -0.89 10.05 -5.95
N PHE A 141 -0.69 9.00 -5.14
CA PHE A 141 -0.66 7.61 -5.65
C PHE A 141 -1.98 7.15 -6.27
N PHE A 142 -3.11 7.69 -5.82
CA PHE A 142 -4.42 7.42 -6.38
C PHE A 142 -4.55 8.07 -7.76
N ILE A 143 -4.29 9.38 -7.84
CA ILE A 143 -4.31 10.17 -9.07
C ILE A 143 -3.28 9.66 -10.09
N LEU A 144 -2.07 9.28 -9.66
CA LEU A 144 -1.02 8.76 -10.55
C LEU A 144 -1.46 7.49 -11.29
N GLY A 145 -2.20 6.62 -10.60
CA GLY A 145 -2.75 5.42 -11.24
C GLY A 145 -3.79 5.74 -12.31
N HIS A 146 -4.68 6.71 -12.04
CA HIS A 146 -5.61 7.23 -13.04
C HIS A 146 -4.88 7.83 -14.23
N TYR A 147 -3.90 8.70 -13.96
CA TYR A 147 -3.15 9.39 -15.00
C TYR A 147 -2.46 8.43 -15.96
N LEU A 148 -1.78 7.41 -15.42
CA LEU A 148 -1.12 6.41 -16.24
C LEU A 148 -2.10 5.52 -17.01
N TYR A 149 -3.25 5.22 -16.42
CA TYR A 149 -4.26 4.37 -17.06
C TYR A 149 -4.99 5.08 -18.20
N GLU A 150 -5.37 6.34 -18.03
CA GLU A 150 -6.15 7.08 -19.03
C GLU A 150 -5.27 7.65 -20.15
N TRP A 151 -4.22 8.40 -19.80
CA TRP A 151 -3.50 9.21 -20.81
C TRP A 151 -2.13 8.67 -21.19
N ASN A 152 -1.59 7.68 -20.47
CA ASN A 152 -0.22 7.23 -20.68
C ASN A 152 -0.14 5.73 -20.98
N THR A 153 -0.84 5.31 -22.03
CA THR A 153 -0.90 3.93 -22.50
C THR A 153 -0.15 3.75 -23.82
N GLY A 154 0.20 2.52 -24.20
CA GLY A 154 0.93 2.25 -25.43
C GLY A 154 2.44 2.42 -25.29
N TRP A 155 2.99 2.24 -24.10
CA TRP A 155 4.43 2.34 -23.86
C TRP A 155 5.21 1.34 -24.73
N SER A 156 6.27 1.81 -25.40
CA SER A 156 7.18 0.93 -26.12
C SER A 156 7.93 0.03 -25.14
N LYS A 157 8.37 -1.15 -25.60
CA LYS A 157 9.19 -2.06 -24.78
C LYS A 157 10.41 -1.36 -24.19
N PHE A 158 11.05 -0.50 -24.98
CA PHE A 158 12.18 0.32 -24.54
C PHE A 158 11.80 1.23 -23.36
N LYS A 159 10.73 2.02 -23.45
CA LYS A 159 10.33 2.90 -22.34
C LYS A 159 9.98 2.13 -21.06
N LYS A 160 9.30 0.98 -21.18
CA LYS A 160 9.01 0.10 -20.03
C LYS A 160 10.30 -0.40 -19.38
N LEU A 161 11.26 -0.84 -20.19
CA LEU A 161 12.57 -1.28 -19.72
C LEU A 161 13.33 -0.13 -19.05
N SER A 162 13.34 1.07 -19.63
CA SER A 162 14.00 2.24 -19.05
C SER A 162 13.42 2.61 -17.69
N VAL A 163 12.09 2.65 -17.54
CA VAL A 163 11.46 2.94 -16.24
C VAL A 163 11.72 1.83 -15.22
N THR A 164 11.72 0.57 -15.66
CA THR A 164 12.05 -0.56 -14.78
C THR A 164 13.50 -0.49 -14.31
N ALA A 165 14.44 -0.20 -15.22
CA ALA A 165 15.85 -0.03 -14.89
C ALA A 165 16.05 1.15 -13.93
N ALA A 166 15.41 2.30 -14.19
CA ALA A 166 15.44 3.44 -13.28
C ALA A 166 14.89 3.07 -11.89
N ALA A 167 13.76 2.35 -11.83
CA ALA A 167 13.18 1.89 -10.57
C ALA A 167 14.14 1.00 -9.78
N VAL A 168 14.77 0.02 -10.44
CA VAL A 168 15.74 -0.89 -9.80
C VAL A 168 16.98 -0.15 -9.33
N ILE A 169 17.53 0.75 -10.15
CA ILE A 169 18.71 1.56 -9.78
C ILE A 169 18.39 2.45 -8.57
N THR A 170 17.27 3.19 -8.62
CA THR A 170 16.88 4.05 -7.50
C THR A 170 16.60 3.22 -6.25
N PHE A 171 15.90 2.09 -6.35
CA PHE A 171 15.69 1.20 -5.21
C PHE A 171 17.02 0.71 -4.61
N ALA A 172 17.96 0.29 -5.45
CA ALA A 172 19.29 -0.14 -5.01
C ALA A 172 20.06 0.98 -4.29
N VAL A 173 20.00 2.23 -4.78
CA VAL A 173 20.61 3.39 -4.13
C VAL A 173 20.05 3.58 -2.70
N PHE A 174 18.72 3.55 -2.55
CA PHE A 174 18.08 3.72 -1.24
C PHE A 174 18.42 2.54 -0.31
N TRP A 175 18.45 1.32 -0.84
CA TRP A 175 18.81 0.13 -0.07
C TRP A 175 20.27 0.16 0.40
N ILE A 176 21.23 0.49 -0.47
CA ILE A 176 22.64 0.62 -0.10
C ILE A 176 22.84 1.69 0.97
N ASN A 177 22.18 2.85 0.86
CA ASN A 177 22.24 3.90 1.88
C ASN A 177 21.61 3.45 3.20
N ALA A 178 20.49 2.71 3.16
CA ALA A 178 19.88 2.14 4.36
C ALA A 178 20.82 1.16 5.08
N VAL A 179 21.51 0.29 4.32
CA VAL A 179 22.48 -0.67 4.86
C VAL A 179 23.68 0.07 5.46
N GLY A 180 24.27 1.03 4.74
CA GLY A 180 25.39 1.82 5.25
C GLY A 180 25.06 2.50 6.58
N ARG A 181 23.92 3.21 6.64
CA ARG A 181 23.46 3.85 7.89
C ARG A 181 23.14 2.88 9.01
N SER A 182 22.65 1.69 8.67
CA SER A 182 22.38 0.66 9.68
C SER A 182 23.66 0.12 10.29
N LEU A 183 24.71 -0.05 9.48
CA LEU A 183 26.04 -0.47 9.92
C LEU A 183 26.69 0.62 10.79
N ASP A 184 26.67 1.88 10.33
CA ASP A 184 27.25 3.01 11.05
C ASP A 184 26.60 3.25 12.42
N ALA A 185 25.27 3.12 12.48
CA ALA A 185 24.51 3.37 13.71
C ALA A 185 24.42 2.14 14.64
N GLY A 186 24.88 0.96 14.20
CA GLY A 186 24.73 -0.30 14.93
C GLY A 186 23.27 -0.73 15.17
N LYS A 187 22.31 -0.14 14.46
CA LYS A 187 20.87 -0.40 14.58
C LYS A 187 20.19 -0.25 13.23
N MET A 188 19.06 -0.94 13.03
CA MET A 188 18.33 -0.90 11.78
C MET A 188 17.85 0.53 11.44
N PHE A 189 18.25 1.04 10.27
CA PHE A 189 17.76 2.29 9.70
C PHE A 189 16.57 2.01 8.78
N THR A 190 15.38 2.47 9.15
CA THR A 190 14.13 2.12 8.44
C THR A 190 13.51 3.27 7.66
N ASP A 191 14.03 4.48 7.75
CA ASP A 191 13.38 5.68 7.21
C ASP A 191 13.21 5.65 5.68
N PHE A 192 14.12 4.96 4.98
CA PHE A 192 14.00 4.73 3.53
C PHE A 192 12.91 3.71 3.14
N SER A 193 12.33 2.99 4.09
CA SER A 193 11.29 1.97 3.87
C SER A 193 9.88 2.56 3.70
N THR A 194 9.77 3.89 3.64
CA THR A 194 8.51 4.58 3.33
C THR A 194 8.05 4.28 1.90
N PRO A 195 6.73 4.10 1.64
CA PRO A 195 6.23 4.00 0.27
C PRO A 195 6.40 5.30 -0.53
N PHE A 196 6.72 6.41 0.14
CA PHE A 196 6.82 7.75 -0.42
C PHE A 196 8.25 8.16 -0.74
N ASN A 197 8.99 7.28 -1.39
CA ASN A 197 10.29 7.61 -1.95
C ASN A 197 10.31 7.35 -3.47
N PRO A 198 11.22 8.02 -4.22
CA PRO A 198 11.31 7.87 -5.66
C PRO A 198 11.45 6.42 -6.13
N GLY A 199 12.21 5.59 -5.43
CA GLY A 199 12.41 4.18 -5.78
C GLY A 199 11.10 3.38 -5.71
N CYS A 200 10.35 3.51 -4.61
CA CYS A 200 9.06 2.85 -4.44
C CYS A 200 8.01 3.34 -5.44
N VAL A 201 7.96 4.65 -5.71
CA VAL A 201 7.05 5.23 -6.71
C VAL A 201 7.38 4.68 -8.10
N LEU A 202 8.65 4.71 -8.52
CA LEU A 202 9.07 4.21 -9.83
C LEU A 202 8.81 2.71 -9.97
N LEU A 203 9.04 1.92 -8.92
CA LEU A 203 8.74 0.48 -8.93
C LEU A 203 7.25 0.23 -9.12
N CYS A 204 6.41 0.97 -8.39
CA CYS A 204 4.96 0.90 -8.54
C CYS A 204 4.51 1.32 -9.95
N VAL A 205 5.12 2.35 -10.54
CA VAL A 205 4.86 2.79 -11.93
C VAL A 205 5.27 1.72 -12.94
N ALA A 206 6.46 1.12 -12.78
CA ALA A 206 6.95 0.06 -13.65
C ALA A 206 6.01 -1.15 -13.65
N VAL A 207 5.66 -1.67 -12.46
CA VAL A 207 4.72 -2.79 -12.30
C VAL A 207 3.35 -2.43 -12.89
N PHE A 208 2.85 -1.23 -12.57
CA PHE A 208 1.53 -0.78 -13.03
C PHE A 208 1.46 -0.71 -14.56
N ILE A 209 2.43 -0.11 -15.23
CA ILE A 209 2.45 0.02 -16.70
C ILE A 209 2.60 -1.36 -17.36
N CYS A 210 3.42 -2.26 -16.80
CA CYS A 210 3.55 -3.62 -17.32
C CYS A 210 2.20 -4.36 -17.32
N ILE A 211 1.42 -4.23 -16.25
CA ILE A 211 0.12 -4.90 -16.13
C ILE A 211 -0.98 -4.18 -16.92
N ALA A 212 -1.12 -2.85 -16.73
CA ALA A 212 -2.22 -2.07 -17.30
C ALA A 212 -2.15 -1.98 -18.84
N ASP A 213 -0.96 -1.82 -19.40
CA ASP A 213 -0.77 -1.74 -20.85
C ASP A 213 -1.01 -3.11 -21.53
N ASN A 214 -0.62 -4.21 -20.86
CA ASN A 214 -0.89 -5.56 -21.37
C ASN A 214 -2.40 -5.84 -21.45
N LYS A 215 -3.17 -5.39 -20.46
CA LYS A 215 -4.63 -5.52 -20.46
C LYS A 215 -5.29 -4.77 -21.63
N LYS A 216 -4.86 -3.54 -21.92
CA LYS A 216 -5.40 -2.77 -23.05
C LYS A 216 -5.04 -3.37 -24.41
N LYS A 217 -3.86 -4.00 -24.54
CA LYS A 217 -3.38 -4.59 -25.81
C LYS A 217 -3.97 -5.96 -26.12
N THR A 218 -4.19 -6.80 -25.11
CA THR A 218 -4.54 -8.23 -25.31
C THR A 218 -6.04 -8.53 -25.16
N GLY A 219 -6.88 -7.53 -24.86
CA GLY A 219 -8.30 -7.76 -24.56
C GLY A 219 -8.47 -8.56 -23.27
N ASN A 220 -9.62 -9.20 -23.04
CA ASN A 220 -9.85 -10.03 -21.84
C ASN A 220 -9.45 -11.51 -22.01
N ASP A 221 -9.03 -11.95 -23.21
CA ASP A 221 -8.94 -13.38 -23.57
C ASP A 221 -7.55 -14.01 -23.39
N SER A 222 -6.59 -13.32 -22.76
CA SER A 222 -5.25 -13.87 -22.57
C SER A 222 -5.13 -14.73 -21.30
N LYS A 223 -4.37 -15.84 -21.39
CA LYS A 223 -4.03 -16.70 -20.24
C LYS A 223 -3.39 -15.93 -19.08
N GLU A 224 -2.64 -14.87 -19.40
CA GLU A 224 -2.02 -13.98 -18.42
C GLU A 224 -3.06 -13.22 -17.58
N ILE A 225 -4.14 -12.74 -18.20
CA ILE A 225 -5.22 -12.06 -17.49
C ILE A 225 -5.91 -13.02 -16.52
N GLY A 226 -6.16 -14.25 -16.96
CA GLY A 226 -6.69 -15.30 -16.08
C GLY A 226 -5.79 -15.54 -14.86
N LEU A 227 -4.46 -15.50 -15.01
CA LEU A 227 -3.53 -15.60 -13.88
C LEU A 227 -3.63 -14.38 -12.94
N TYR A 228 -3.64 -13.16 -13.48
CA TYR A 228 -3.77 -11.94 -12.68
C TYR A 228 -5.09 -11.89 -11.90
N GLU A 229 -6.19 -12.29 -12.52
CA GLU A 229 -7.48 -12.41 -11.85
C GLU A 229 -7.41 -13.41 -10.70
N ARG A 230 -6.85 -14.61 -10.95
CA ARG A 230 -6.68 -15.64 -9.91
C ARG A 230 -5.90 -15.09 -8.72
N LEU A 231 -4.74 -14.48 -8.96
CA LEU A 231 -3.89 -13.89 -7.92
C LEU A 231 -4.59 -12.74 -7.19
N SER A 232 -5.35 -11.91 -7.90
CA SER A 232 -6.05 -10.76 -7.30
C SER A 232 -7.14 -11.18 -6.31
N ARG A 233 -7.76 -12.35 -6.48
CA ARG A 233 -8.86 -12.83 -5.61
C ARG A 233 -8.43 -13.00 -4.15
N GLY A 234 -7.18 -13.36 -3.90
CA GLY A 234 -6.67 -13.55 -2.54
C GLY A 234 -5.97 -12.32 -1.95
N ALA A 235 -5.71 -11.28 -2.75
CA ALA A 235 -4.79 -10.20 -2.39
C ALA A 235 -5.26 -9.38 -1.17
N PHE A 236 -6.56 -9.03 -1.10
CA PHE A 236 -7.10 -8.33 0.06
C PHE A 236 -7.03 -9.19 1.32
N GLY A 237 -7.34 -10.48 1.20
CA GLY A 237 -7.22 -11.40 2.32
C GLY A 237 -5.78 -11.60 2.81
N VAL A 238 -4.79 -11.62 1.91
CA VAL A 238 -3.36 -11.59 2.28
C VAL A 238 -3.04 -10.32 3.06
N TYR A 239 -3.49 -9.16 2.57
CA TYR A 239 -3.30 -7.87 3.25
C TYR A 239 -3.84 -7.90 4.67
N ILE A 240 -4.99 -8.54 4.91
CA ILE A 240 -5.54 -8.68 6.26
C ILE A 240 -4.77 -9.73 7.08
N ILE A 241 -4.53 -10.93 6.55
CA ILE A 241 -4.12 -12.08 7.38
C ILE A 241 -2.61 -12.14 7.64
N HIS A 242 -1.78 -11.55 6.79
CA HIS A 242 -0.31 -11.68 6.89
C HIS A 242 0.31 -11.35 8.26
N PRO A 243 -0.17 -10.37 9.06
CA PRO A 243 0.40 -10.11 10.37
C PRO A 243 0.12 -11.23 11.36
N LEU A 244 -0.99 -11.96 11.23
CA LEU A 244 -1.26 -13.14 12.06
C LEU A 244 -0.22 -14.21 11.76
N VAL A 245 0.04 -14.46 10.48
CA VAL A 245 1.06 -15.42 10.04
C VAL A 245 2.44 -15.02 10.56
N ILE A 246 2.79 -13.73 10.51
CA ILE A 246 4.03 -13.21 11.10
C ILE A 246 4.08 -13.51 12.60
N VAL A 247 3.05 -13.17 13.36
CA VAL A 247 3.00 -13.42 14.82
C VAL A 247 3.17 -14.90 15.14
N PHE A 248 2.49 -15.79 14.41
CA PHE A 248 2.62 -17.24 14.61
C PHE A 248 4.03 -17.74 14.28
N LEU A 249 4.61 -17.35 13.14
CA LEU A 249 5.97 -17.75 12.76
C LEU A 249 7.04 -17.19 13.71
N SER A 250 6.83 -15.98 14.23
CA SER A 250 7.71 -15.37 15.22
C SER A 250 7.70 -16.10 16.56
N LYS A 251 6.52 -16.54 17.04
CA LYS A 251 6.42 -17.33 18.29
C LYS A 251 7.16 -18.65 18.22
N GLU A 252 7.13 -19.31 17.06
CA GLU A 252 7.80 -20.60 16.83
C GLU A 252 9.31 -20.46 16.54
N ASN A 253 9.90 -19.26 16.67
CA ASN A 253 11.31 -18.97 16.36
C ASN A 253 11.77 -19.38 14.95
N VAL A 254 10.83 -19.59 14.02
CA VAL A 254 11.10 -19.93 12.61
C VAL A 254 11.84 -18.78 11.90
N VAL A 255 11.61 -17.55 12.36
CA VAL A 255 12.07 -16.30 11.74
C VAL A 255 13.57 -16.06 11.87
N GLY A 256 14.23 -16.62 12.90
CA GLY A 256 15.63 -16.30 13.22
C GLY A 256 16.66 -17.42 12.97
N THR A 257 16.21 -18.62 12.62
CA THR A 257 17.05 -19.83 12.76
C THR A 257 17.35 -20.57 11.45
N LEU A 258 16.60 -20.29 10.37
CA LEU A 258 16.64 -21.15 9.17
C LEU A 258 17.75 -20.80 8.16
N LEU A 259 18.08 -19.51 7.98
CA LEU A 259 18.98 -19.04 6.92
C LEU A 259 19.70 -17.74 7.31
N PRO A 260 20.88 -17.43 6.73
CA PRO A 260 21.48 -16.09 6.83
C PRO A 260 20.48 -15.01 6.36
N ASN A 261 20.44 -13.86 7.04
CA ASN A 261 19.44 -12.80 6.82
C ASN A 261 19.22 -12.42 5.35
N ALA A 262 20.28 -12.43 4.53
CA ALA A 262 20.21 -12.11 3.09
C ALA A 262 19.24 -13.03 2.30
N TRP A 263 19.19 -14.32 2.67
CA TRP A 263 18.30 -15.31 2.05
C TRP A 263 17.08 -15.63 2.92
N GLY A 264 17.25 -15.55 4.24
CA GLY A 264 16.17 -15.78 5.21
C GLY A 264 15.01 -14.82 5.01
N ILE A 265 15.27 -13.52 4.77
CA ILE A 265 14.20 -12.53 4.59
C ILE A 265 13.36 -12.81 3.32
N PRO A 266 13.94 -12.99 2.11
CA PRO A 266 13.17 -13.36 0.92
C PRO A 266 12.39 -14.67 1.08
N VAL A 267 13.00 -15.70 1.66
CA VAL A 267 12.34 -17.00 1.87
C VAL A 267 11.18 -16.85 2.86
N LEU A 268 11.37 -16.13 3.96
CA LEU A 268 10.33 -15.87 4.94
C LEU A 268 9.17 -15.08 4.31
N LEU A 269 9.47 -14.08 3.47
CA LEU A 269 8.46 -13.32 2.75
C LEU A 269 7.63 -14.23 1.83
N LEU A 270 8.26 -15.16 1.12
CA LEU A 270 7.56 -16.14 0.29
C LEU A 270 6.69 -17.09 1.13
N ILE A 271 7.20 -17.57 2.26
CA ILE A 271 6.44 -18.42 3.20
C ILE A 271 5.22 -17.68 3.72
N ILE A 272 5.39 -16.45 4.22
CA ILE A 272 4.29 -15.61 4.71
C ILE A 272 3.26 -15.39 3.60
N LEU A 273 3.71 -15.08 2.38
CA LEU A 273 2.83 -14.85 1.23
C LEU A 273 2.02 -16.10 0.89
N ILE A 274 2.67 -17.27 0.78
CA ILE A 274 2.02 -18.54 0.43
C ILE A 274 1.00 -18.93 1.49
N ILE A 275 1.38 -18.91 2.77
CA ILE A 275 0.49 -19.26 3.88
C ILE A 275 -0.69 -18.28 3.94
N SER A 276 -0.43 -16.98 3.88
CA SER A 276 -1.48 -15.96 3.91
C SER A 276 -2.44 -16.08 2.72
N TYR A 277 -1.92 -16.42 1.55
CA TYR A 277 -2.72 -16.60 0.35
C TYR A 277 -3.57 -17.87 0.43
N ALA A 278 -3.02 -18.98 0.93
CA ALA A 278 -3.75 -20.21 1.15
C ALA A 278 -4.90 -20.01 2.17
N ILE A 279 -4.62 -19.36 3.31
CA ILE A 279 -5.64 -19.01 4.31
C ILE A 279 -6.70 -18.11 3.68
N SER A 280 -6.28 -17.10 2.90
CA SER A 280 -7.19 -16.18 2.20
C SER A 280 -8.14 -16.92 1.26
N LEU A 281 -7.65 -17.90 0.49
CA LEU A 281 -8.50 -18.72 -0.38
C LEU A 281 -9.50 -19.57 0.39
N ILE A 282 -9.07 -20.19 1.50
CA ILE A 282 -9.92 -21.02 2.34
C ILE A 282 -11.04 -20.18 2.97
N LEU A 283 -10.69 -19.02 3.55
CA LEU A 283 -11.66 -18.12 4.18
C LEU A 283 -12.66 -17.55 3.18
N ASN A 284 -12.24 -17.32 1.93
CA ASN A 284 -13.13 -16.87 0.85
C ASN A 284 -14.17 -17.92 0.41
N LEU A 285 -14.06 -19.18 0.85
CA LEU A 285 -15.11 -20.18 0.65
C LEU A 285 -16.34 -19.92 1.53
N ILE A 286 -16.17 -19.18 2.64
CA ILE A 286 -17.26 -18.87 3.58
C ILE A 286 -17.95 -17.58 3.14
N PRO A 287 -19.25 -17.60 2.73
CA PRO A 287 -19.91 -16.44 2.11
C PRO A 287 -19.93 -15.17 2.97
N VAL A 288 -20.02 -15.33 4.29
CA VAL A 288 -20.01 -14.20 5.24
C VAL A 288 -18.62 -13.57 5.32
N ILE A 289 -17.57 -14.40 5.44
CA ILE A 289 -16.19 -13.94 5.57
C ILE A 289 -15.69 -13.36 4.25
N LYS A 290 -16.13 -13.90 3.11
CA LYS A 290 -15.84 -13.34 1.79
C LYS A 290 -16.17 -11.85 1.72
N LYS A 291 -17.34 -11.42 2.22
CA LYS A 291 -17.73 -9.99 2.26
C LYS A 291 -16.85 -9.13 3.16
N LEU A 292 -16.15 -9.74 4.13
CA LEU A 292 -15.21 -9.09 5.04
C LEU A 292 -13.78 -9.07 4.47
N MET A 293 -13.53 -9.88 3.43
CA MET A 293 -12.26 -10.05 2.73
C MET A 293 -12.27 -9.48 1.30
N GLY A 294 -13.32 -8.73 0.93
CA GLY A 294 -13.48 -8.08 -0.38
C GLY A 294 -14.32 -8.89 -1.36
#